data_AF-A0A939XMT5-F1
#
_entry.id   AF-A0A939XMT5-F1
#
_cell.length_a   1.000
_cell.length_b   1.000
_cell.length_c   1.000
_cell.angle_alpha   90.00
_cell.angle_beta   90.00
_cell.angle_gamma   90.00
#
_symmetry.space_group_name_H-M   'P 1'
#
loop_
_entity.id
_entity.type
_entity.pdbx_description
1 polymer ?
#
loop_
_entity_poly.entity_id
_entity_poly.type
_entity_poly.pdbx_seq_one_letter_code
_entity_poly.pdbx_strand_id
1 'polypeptide(L)'
;RQISGSPEGVSPLFSGKSPDGAPLKNHQHAFYWPCDLNGDGKIDHIKVIAPRAHTEGEQKALESLRKIWADGRDLARLILLHALPLSNREETCEAVSATPVVFGRHYKPRLGSFESWLIQEVKRSCVEVGLPEPSSVEISPELPCHGGAPIRWAEFARQRKGGHAARGYGFRLVFPTPVKVPFAIGSMAHFGLGLFFAPQ
;
A
#
# COMPACT_ATOMS: atom_id res chain seq x y z
N ARG A 1 4.03 22.00 -10.77
CA ARG A 1 4.08 23.19 -9.89
C ARG A 1 4.03 22.66 -8.45
N GLN A 2 5.16 22.66 -7.73
CA GLN A 2 5.16 22.38 -6.30
C GLN A 2 4.35 23.51 -5.65
N ILE A 3 3.22 23.19 -5.02
CA ILE A 3 2.51 24.18 -4.20
C ILE A 3 3.34 24.28 -2.93
N SER A 4 4.42 25.07 -2.97
CA SER A 4 5.14 25.48 -1.78
C SER A 4 4.33 26.60 -1.12
N GLY A 5 3.31 26.21 -0.35
CA GLY A 5 2.88 27.04 0.77
C GLY A 5 3.99 27.09 1.83
N SER A 6 3.79 27.89 2.89
CA SER A 6 4.71 27.87 4.03
C SER A 6 4.88 26.43 4.54
N PRO A 7 6.07 26.03 5.03
CA PRO A 7 6.30 24.70 5.61
C PRO A 7 5.26 24.33 6.69
N GLU A 8 4.75 25.34 7.39
CA GLU A 8 3.71 25.23 8.41
C GLU A 8 2.36 24.70 7.87
N GLY A 9 2.09 24.89 6.57
CA GLY A 9 0.87 24.40 5.92
C GLY A 9 0.93 22.95 5.44
N VAL A 10 2.08 22.27 5.55
CA VAL A 10 2.24 20.89 5.10
C VAL A 10 1.80 19.93 6.20
N SER A 11 0.65 19.27 6.00
CA SER A 11 0.14 18.28 6.95
C SER A 11 1.16 17.15 7.17
N PRO A 12 1.56 16.87 8.43
CA PRO A 12 2.37 15.70 8.77
C PRO A 12 1.68 14.39 8.42
N LEU A 13 0.35 14.33 8.53
CA LEU A 13 -0.46 13.18 8.15
C LEU A 13 -0.29 12.86 6.67
N PHE A 14 -0.27 13.86 5.79
CA PHE A 14 -0.16 13.60 4.35
C PHE A 14 1.30 13.50 3.86
N SER A 15 2.19 14.31 4.42
CA SER A 15 3.60 14.31 3.99
C SER A 15 4.42 13.17 4.55
N GLY A 16 3.99 12.59 5.68
CA GLY A 16 4.80 11.63 6.43
C GLY A 16 6.04 12.24 7.07
N LYS A 17 6.07 13.57 7.27
CA LYS A 17 7.19 14.30 7.87
C LYS A 17 6.73 15.17 9.03
N SER A 18 7.57 15.30 10.06
CA SER A 18 7.40 16.29 11.12
C SER A 18 7.56 17.71 10.55
N PRO A 19 7.16 18.75 11.32
CA PRO A 19 7.43 20.15 10.94
C PRO A 19 8.92 20.41 10.67
N ASP A 20 9.82 19.74 11.38
CA ASP A 20 11.28 19.83 11.18
C ASP A 20 11.79 19.02 9.95
N GLY A 21 10.89 18.38 9.21
CA GLY A 21 11.19 17.61 8.00
C GLY A 21 11.64 16.16 8.25
N ALA A 22 11.70 15.70 9.51
CA ALA A 22 12.08 14.34 9.85
C ALA A 22 10.96 13.34 9.47
N PRO A 23 11.27 12.16 8.90
CA PRO A 23 10.25 11.15 8.61
C PRO A 23 9.51 10.69 9.87
N LEU A 24 8.19 10.61 9.79
CA LEU A 24 7.37 10.02 10.85
C LEU A 24 7.61 8.51 10.95
N LYS A 25 7.57 7.98 12.17
CA LYS A 25 7.73 6.55 12.48
C LYS A 25 6.38 5.90 12.78
N ASN A 26 6.34 4.57 12.90
CA ASN A 26 5.20 3.79 13.40
C ASN A 26 3.88 4.04 12.66
N HIS A 27 3.92 4.11 11.33
CA HIS A 27 2.73 4.24 10.46
C HIS A 27 1.80 5.41 10.80
N GLN A 28 2.33 6.50 11.36
CA GLN A 28 1.57 7.68 11.81
C GLN A 28 1.16 8.64 10.68
N HIS A 29 1.26 8.22 9.42
CA HIS A 29 0.88 9.03 8.26
C HIS A 29 0.00 8.24 7.29
N ALA A 30 -0.65 8.97 6.39
CA ALA A 30 -1.61 8.41 5.48
C ALA A 30 -0.99 7.37 4.56
N PHE A 31 -1.82 6.43 4.14
CA PHE A 31 -1.51 5.51 3.06
C PHE A 31 -2.27 5.94 1.81
N TYR A 32 -1.59 5.86 0.67
CA TYR A 32 -2.12 6.18 -0.65
C TYR A 32 -2.20 4.90 -1.47
N TRP A 33 -3.39 4.30 -1.53
CA TRP A 33 -3.60 3.00 -2.13
C TRP A 33 -4.28 3.15 -3.50
N PRO A 34 -3.53 3.06 -4.60
CA PRO A 34 -4.13 2.87 -5.92
C PRO A 34 -4.72 1.46 -5.96
N CYS A 35 -5.98 1.36 -6.32
CA CYS A 35 -6.73 0.12 -6.33
C CYS A 35 -7.29 -0.13 -7.73
N ASP A 36 -7.30 -1.40 -8.08
CA ASP A 36 -7.99 -1.98 -9.23
C ASP A 36 -9.13 -2.83 -8.63
N LEU A 37 -10.33 -2.25 -8.51
CA LEU A 37 -11.45 -2.92 -7.85
C LEU A 37 -12.21 -3.86 -8.78
N ASN A 38 -12.10 -3.69 -10.10
CA ASN A 38 -12.70 -4.59 -11.08
C ASN A 38 -11.75 -5.69 -11.58
N GLY A 39 -10.47 -5.62 -11.20
CA GLY A 39 -9.44 -6.61 -11.48
C GLY A 39 -8.99 -6.65 -12.94
N ASP A 40 -9.17 -5.57 -13.72
CA ASP A 40 -8.82 -5.51 -15.15
C ASP A 40 -7.35 -5.11 -15.41
N GLY A 41 -6.57 -4.93 -14.35
CA GLY A 41 -5.19 -4.48 -14.37
C GLY A 41 -5.02 -2.95 -14.38
N LYS A 42 -6.10 -2.17 -14.29
CA LYS A 42 -6.07 -0.70 -14.31
C LYS A 42 -6.54 -0.12 -12.99
N ILE A 43 -5.88 0.97 -12.60
CA ILE A 43 -6.26 1.72 -11.40
C ILE A 43 -7.57 2.46 -11.69
N ASP A 44 -8.60 2.15 -10.91
CA ASP A 44 -9.93 2.78 -10.99
C ASP A 44 -10.28 3.55 -9.70
N HIS A 45 -9.62 3.27 -8.58
CA HIS A 45 -9.85 3.91 -7.30
C HIS A 45 -8.54 4.32 -6.61
N ILE A 46 -8.61 5.38 -5.79
CA ILE A 46 -7.56 5.73 -4.85
C ILE A 46 -8.18 5.79 -3.46
N LYS A 47 -7.74 4.91 -2.58
CA LYS A 47 -8.11 4.94 -1.15
C LYS A 47 -7.02 5.69 -0.38
N VAL A 48 -7.42 6.75 0.33
CA VAL A 48 -6.54 7.45 1.28
C VAL A 48 -6.91 7.01 2.68
N ILE A 49 -5.99 6.33 3.36
CA ILE A 49 -6.21 5.79 4.69
C ILE A 49 -5.43 6.61 5.70
N ALA A 50 -6.13 7.23 6.65
CA ALA A 50 -5.52 7.99 7.72
C ALA A 50 -5.53 7.18 9.04
N PRO A 51 -4.40 7.11 9.79
CA PRO A 51 -4.34 6.45 11.10
C PRO A 51 -5.01 7.24 12.22
N ARG A 52 -5.49 8.46 11.95
CA ARG A 52 -6.21 9.32 12.89
C ARG A 52 -7.27 10.15 12.18
N ALA A 53 -8.15 10.78 12.95
CA ALA A 53 -9.09 11.77 12.42
C ALA A 53 -8.35 12.96 11.77
N HIS A 54 -8.95 13.51 10.72
CA HIS A 54 -8.45 14.68 10.00
C HIS A 54 -8.74 15.97 10.78
N THR A 55 -7.86 16.96 10.63
CA THR A 55 -8.23 18.35 10.93
C THR A 55 -9.15 18.91 9.84
N GLU A 56 -9.81 20.04 10.08
CA GLU A 56 -10.63 20.70 9.04
C GLU A 56 -9.83 21.04 7.78
N GLY A 57 -8.57 21.47 7.94
CA GLY A 57 -7.69 21.77 6.81
C GLY A 57 -7.33 20.53 6.00
N GLU A 58 -7.06 19.41 6.67
CA GLU A 58 -6.77 18.13 6.04
C GLU A 58 -7.99 17.58 5.28
N GLN A 59 -9.17 17.71 5.89
CA GLN A 59 -10.43 17.32 5.25
C GLN A 59 -10.70 18.15 3.99
N LYS A 60 -10.61 19.49 4.08
CA LYS A 60 -10.76 20.38 2.92
C LYS A 60 -9.74 20.08 1.81
N ALA A 61 -8.51 19.70 2.17
CA ALA A 61 -7.50 19.31 1.18
C ALA A 61 -7.89 18.05 0.40
N LEU A 62 -8.44 17.02 1.07
CA LEU A 62 -8.95 15.82 0.40
C LEU A 62 -10.19 16.14 -0.45
N GLU A 63 -11.13 16.92 0.09
CA GLU A 63 -12.37 17.30 -0.60
C GLU A 63 -12.13 18.20 -1.82
N SER A 64 -10.98 18.89 -1.89
CA SER A 64 -10.58 19.73 -3.03
C SER A 64 -9.64 19.02 -4.02
N LEU A 65 -9.21 17.80 -3.74
CA LEU A 65 -8.36 17.04 -4.65
C LEU A 65 -9.13 16.69 -5.94
N ARG A 66 -8.62 17.15 -7.09
CA ARG A 66 -9.27 16.96 -8.40
C ARG A 66 -8.39 16.35 -9.46
N LYS A 67 -7.07 16.35 -9.27
CA LYS A 67 -6.10 15.95 -10.29
C LYS A 67 -5.04 15.06 -9.69
N ILE A 68 -4.63 14.05 -10.44
CA ILE A 68 -3.45 13.26 -10.15
C ILE A 68 -2.44 13.43 -11.28
N TRP A 69 -1.16 13.46 -10.90
CA TRP A 69 -0.06 13.70 -11.82
C TRP A 69 0.89 12.52 -11.82
N ALA A 70 1.35 12.13 -13.01
CA ALA A 70 2.40 11.13 -13.20
C ALA A 70 3.34 11.63 -14.32
N ASP A 71 4.65 11.54 -14.09
CA ASP A 71 5.68 11.96 -15.05
C ASP A 71 5.46 13.35 -15.67
N GLY A 72 5.01 14.29 -14.83
CA GLY A 72 4.75 15.68 -15.23
C GLY A 72 3.46 15.91 -16.01
N ARG A 73 2.63 14.88 -16.20
CA ARG A 73 1.35 14.94 -16.94
C ARG A 73 0.16 14.85 -16.00
N ASP A 74 -0.93 15.52 -16.36
CA ASP A 74 -2.24 15.35 -15.74
C ASP A 74 -2.78 13.99 -16.19
N LEU A 75 -2.85 13.03 -15.27
CA LEU A 75 -3.14 11.64 -15.59
C LEU A 75 -4.64 11.37 -15.58
N ALA A 76 -5.36 11.92 -14.60
CA ALA A 76 -6.79 11.72 -14.44
C ALA A 76 -7.43 12.78 -13.55
N ARG A 77 -8.75 12.94 -13.73
CA ARG A 77 -9.59 13.72 -12.82
C ARG A 77 -10.13 12.81 -11.71
N LEU A 78 -10.02 13.28 -10.47
CA LEU A 78 -10.54 12.59 -9.30
C LEU A 78 -11.92 13.14 -8.90
N ILE A 79 -12.78 12.22 -8.46
CA ILE A 79 -14.08 12.51 -7.85
C ILE A 79 -14.05 11.86 -6.47
N LEU A 80 -14.36 12.64 -5.42
CA LEU A 80 -14.53 12.10 -4.09
C LEU A 80 -15.81 11.28 -4.05
N LEU A 81 -15.71 9.98 -3.80
CA LEU A 81 -16.85 9.07 -3.76
C LEU A 81 -17.48 8.99 -2.37
N HIS A 82 -16.66 8.72 -1.35
CA HIS A 82 -17.12 8.58 0.04
C HIS A 82 -15.97 8.80 1.03
N ALA A 83 -16.34 9.15 2.27
CA ALA A 83 -15.45 9.15 3.43
C ALA A 83 -16.08 8.25 4.50
N LEU A 84 -15.49 7.07 4.72
CA LEU A 84 -16.03 6.03 5.59
C LEU A 84 -15.10 5.77 6.77
N PRO A 85 -15.62 5.43 7.96
CA PRO A 85 -14.79 5.02 9.08
C PRO A 85 -14.08 3.69 8.77
N LEU A 86 -12.88 3.50 9.34
CA LEU A 86 -12.09 2.27 9.15
C LEU A 86 -12.79 1.01 9.66
N SER A 87 -13.82 1.16 10.49
CA SER A 87 -14.68 0.07 10.95
C SER A 87 -15.47 -0.59 9.81
N ASN A 88 -15.70 0.11 8.69
CA ASN A 88 -16.51 -0.38 7.58
C ASN A 88 -15.72 -1.22 6.56
N ARG A 89 -14.57 -1.77 6.97
CA ARG A 89 -13.79 -2.67 6.13
C ARG A 89 -14.34 -4.08 6.20
N GLU A 90 -14.31 -4.76 5.07
CA GLU A 90 -14.59 -6.18 4.98
C GLU A 90 -13.59 -6.98 5.81
N GLU A 91 -14.05 -8.10 6.37
CA GLU A 91 -13.21 -9.05 7.08
C GLU A 91 -13.18 -10.40 6.35
N THR A 92 -12.00 -11.00 6.28
CA THR A 92 -11.77 -12.27 5.59
C THR A 92 -10.63 -13.04 6.25
N CYS A 93 -10.64 -14.36 6.15
CA CYS A 93 -9.50 -15.19 6.54
C CYS A 93 -8.49 -15.37 5.40
N GLU A 94 -8.83 -14.95 4.17
CA GLU A 94 -7.96 -15.08 3.01
C GLU A 94 -7.65 -13.72 2.41
N ALA A 95 -6.39 -13.50 2.04
CA ALA A 95 -5.97 -12.26 1.40
C ALA A 95 -4.97 -12.51 0.28
N VAL A 96 -5.13 -11.82 -0.84
CA VAL A 96 -4.25 -11.93 -2.02
C VAL A 96 -3.59 -10.60 -2.33
N SER A 97 -2.33 -10.64 -2.76
CA SER A 97 -1.61 -9.44 -3.19
C SER A 97 -2.26 -8.81 -4.42
N ALA A 98 -2.62 -7.54 -4.31
CA ALA A 98 -2.99 -6.68 -5.44
C ALA A 98 -1.79 -5.88 -5.97
N THR A 99 -0.76 -5.67 -5.14
CA THR A 99 0.50 -5.05 -5.54
C THR A 99 1.68 -5.75 -4.86
N PRO A 100 2.89 -5.74 -5.44
CA PRO A 100 3.98 -6.54 -4.91
C PRO A 100 4.49 -5.99 -3.58
N VAL A 101 4.77 -6.89 -2.63
CA VAL A 101 5.41 -6.57 -1.36
C VAL A 101 6.91 -6.36 -1.58
N VAL A 102 7.42 -5.25 -1.09
CA VAL A 102 8.86 -4.96 -1.06
C VAL A 102 9.34 -5.02 0.39
N PHE A 103 10.26 -5.93 0.67
CA PHE A 103 10.87 -6.05 2.00
C PHE A 103 12.08 -5.11 2.13
N GLY A 104 12.26 -4.54 3.33
CA GLY A 104 13.43 -3.72 3.65
C GLY A 104 14.67 -4.54 4.01
N ARG A 105 14.49 -5.84 4.29
CA ARG A 105 15.57 -6.75 4.70
C ARG A 105 16.08 -7.55 3.50
N HIS A 106 17.31 -8.00 3.58
CA HIS A 106 17.96 -8.80 2.55
C HIS A 106 18.07 -10.26 2.98
N TYR A 107 17.82 -11.16 2.03
CA TYR A 107 18.06 -12.59 2.20
C TYR A 107 19.55 -12.87 2.48
N LYS A 108 19.81 -13.78 3.42
CA LYS A 108 21.15 -14.26 3.76
C LYS A 108 21.17 -15.79 3.63
N PRO A 109 21.83 -16.35 2.58
CA PRO A 109 21.79 -17.79 2.30
C PRO A 109 22.17 -18.70 3.48
N ARG A 110 23.12 -18.25 4.31
CA ARG A 110 23.56 -18.97 5.51
C ARG A 110 22.49 -19.14 6.60
N LEU A 111 21.34 -18.46 6.51
CA LEU A 111 20.26 -18.51 7.50
C LEU A 111 19.10 -19.41 7.09
N GLY A 112 19.16 -20.08 5.93
CA GLY A 112 18.13 -20.99 5.45
C GLY A 112 17.75 -20.76 3.99
N SER A 113 16.68 -21.41 3.54
CA SER A 113 16.19 -21.26 2.16
C SER A 113 15.60 -19.87 1.93
N PHE A 114 15.60 -19.45 0.67
CA PHE A 114 15.00 -18.18 0.26
C PHE A 114 13.49 -18.12 0.52
N GLU A 115 12.80 -19.25 0.31
CA GLU A 115 11.37 -19.39 0.56
C GLU A 115 11.03 -19.26 2.05
N SER A 116 11.77 -19.96 2.93
CA SER A 116 11.57 -19.81 4.38
C SER A 116 11.83 -18.38 4.84
N TRP A 117 12.80 -17.68 4.24
CA TRP A 117 13.02 -16.27 4.51
C TRP A 117 11.84 -15.40 4.08
N LEU A 118 11.28 -15.58 2.87
CA LEU A 118 10.10 -14.84 2.41
C LEU A 118 8.90 -15.03 3.35
N ILE A 119 8.61 -16.28 3.74
CA ILE A 119 7.51 -16.59 4.66
C ILE A 119 7.69 -15.87 6.00
N GLN A 120 8.91 -15.87 6.54
CA GLN A 120 9.23 -15.17 7.79
C GLN A 120 9.10 -13.65 7.66
N GLU A 121 9.49 -13.06 6.54
CA GLU A 121 9.32 -11.62 6.31
C GLU A 121 7.84 -11.24 6.17
N VAL A 122 7.02 -12.04 5.47
CA VAL A 122 5.57 -11.83 5.41
C VAL A 122 4.96 -11.86 6.81
N LYS A 123 5.24 -12.91 7.60
CA LYS A 123 4.73 -13.04 8.97
C LYS A 123 5.13 -11.85 9.84
N ARG A 124 6.41 -11.46 9.80
CA ARG A 124 6.90 -10.29 10.53
C ARG A 124 6.16 -9.02 10.12
N SER A 125 6.05 -8.76 8.81
CA SER A 125 5.41 -7.54 8.33
C SER A 125 3.90 -7.50 8.62
N CYS A 126 3.21 -8.64 8.70
CA CYS A 126 1.84 -8.70 9.21
C CYS A 126 1.77 -8.25 10.68
N VAL A 127 2.63 -8.81 11.54
CA VAL A 127 2.68 -8.45 12.97
C VAL A 127 3.06 -6.98 13.17
N GLU A 128 4.00 -6.44 12.38
CA GLU A 128 4.40 -5.04 12.44
C GLU A 128 3.24 -4.05 12.20
N VAL A 129 2.24 -4.45 11.41
CA VAL A 129 1.03 -3.65 11.15
C VAL A 129 -0.16 -4.06 12.03
N GLY A 130 0.05 -4.92 13.03
CA GLY A 130 -0.96 -5.34 14.00
C GLY A 130 -1.89 -6.47 13.53
N LEU A 131 -1.54 -7.19 12.46
CA LEU A 131 -2.27 -8.38 12.00
C LEU A 131 -1.75 -9.65 12.70
N PRO A 132 -2.58 -10.69 12.84
CA PRO A 132 -2.10 -12.01 13.26
C PRO A 132 -1.10 -12.57 12.25
N GLU A 133 -0.25 -13.49 12.70
CA GLU A 133 0.58 -14.25 11.77
C GLU A 133 -0.31 -15.11 10.86
N PRO A 134 -0.11 -15.09 9.53
CA PRO A 134 -0.83 -16.00 8.65
C PRO A 134 -0.45 -17.45 8.95
N SER A 135 -1.46 -18.33 8.92
CA SER A 135 -1.31 -19.78 9.04
C SER A 135 -0.78 -20.41 7.76
N SER A 136 -1.07 -19.83 6.59
CA SER A 136 -0.49 -20.21 5.30
C SER A 136 0.03 -19.00 4.53
N VAL A 137 1.17 -19.18 3.86
CA VAL A 137 1.79 -18.17 2.98
C VAL A 137 2.21 -18.88 1.70
N GLU A 138 1.52 -18.58 0.61
CA GLU A 138 1.83 -19.10 -0.72
C GLU A 138 2.41 -17.98 -1.58
N ILE A 139 3.46 -18.27 -2.33
CA ILE A 139 4.08 -17.30 -3.25
C ILE A 139 3.25 -17.26 -4.54
N SER A 140 2.77 -16.08 -4.92
CA SER A 140 2.14 -15.86 -6.22
C SER A 140 3.18 -15.34 -7.21
N PRO A 141 3.32 -15.91 -8.42
CA PRO A 141 4.32 -15.48 -9.41
C PRO A 141 3.96 -14.14 -10.08
N GLU A 142 2.67 -13.82 -10.16
CA GLU A 142 2.14 -12.66 -10.88
C GLU A 142 0.74 -12.29 -10.38
N LEU A 143 0.24 -11.12 -10.81
CA LEU A 143 -1.12 -10.66 -10.56
C LEU A 143 -2.05 -11.18 -11.67
N PRO A 144 -3.06 -11.99 -11.35
CA PRO A 144 -4.11 -12.34 -12.32
C PRO A 144 -4.89 -11.09 -12.74
N CYS A 145 -5.25 -10.99 -14.01
CA CYS A 145 -6.10 -9.90 -14.53
C CYS A 145 -7.30 -10.47 -15.30
N HIS A 146 -8.49 -9.95 -15.02
CA HIS A 146 -9.72 -10.34 -15.70
C HIS A 146 -9.69 -9.91 -17.16
N GLY A 147 -9.86 -10.88 -18.07
CA GLY A 147 -9.92 -10.60 -19.51
C GLY A 147 -8.60 -10.15 -20.14
N GLY A 148 -7.47 -10.33 -19.45
CA GLY A 148 -6.15 -9.91 -19.92
C GLY A 148 -5.02 -10.89 -19.56
N ALA A 149 -3.82 -10.56 -20.00
CA ALA A 149 -2.62 -11.25 -19.54
C ALA A 149 -2.33 -10.85 -18.07
N PRO A 150 -1.77 -11.77 -17.28
CA PRO A 150 -1.35 -11.44 -15.92
C PRO A 150 -0.23 -10.40 -15.91
N ILE A 151 -0.19 -9.58 -14.86
CA ILE A 151 0.83 -8.54 -14.67
C ILE A 151 1.95 -9.09 -13.78
N ARG A 152 3.18 -9.05 -14.28
CA ARG A 152 4.34 -9.48 -13.49
C ARG A 152 4.63 -8.46 -12.40
N TRP A 153 5.06 -8.92 -11.22
CA TRP A 153 5.50 -8.04 -10.13
C TRP A 153 6.59 -7.05 -10.55
N ALA A 154 7.38 -7.42 -11.55
CA ALA A 154 8.44 -6.57 -12.08
C ALA A 154 7.93 -5.32 -12.81
N GLU A 155 6.70 -5.33 -13.33
CA GLU A 155 6.06 -4.26 -14.09
C GLU A 155 5.58 -3.10 -13.20
N PHE A 156 5.42 -3.36 -11.90
CA PHE A 156 5.12 -2.31 -10.94
C PHE A 156 6.33 -1.41 -10.69
N ALA A 157 6.06 -0.11 -10.52
CA ALA A 157 7.05 0.86 -10.06
C ALA A 157 7.45 0.58 -8.60
N ARG A 158 8.60 -0.09 -8.42
CA ARG A 158 9.13 -0.53 -7.11
C ARG A 158 10.28 0.33 -6.60
N GLN A 159 10.28 1.60 -6.98
CA GLN A 159 11.33 2.56 -6.60
C GLN A 159 10.73 3.90 -6.23
N ARG A 160 11.46 4.62 -5.37
CA ARG A 160 11.24 6.05 -5.18
C ARG A 160 11.94 6.82 -6.31
N LYS A 161 11.56 8.07 -6.50
CA LYS A 161 12.19 8.96 -7.49
C LYS A 161 13.72 8.97 -7.31
N GLY A 162 14.45 8.63 -8.37
CA GLY A 162 15.91 8.57 -8.39
C GLY A 162 16.55 7.36 -7.70
N GLY A 163 15.74 6.40 -7.20
CA GLY A 163 16.23 5.15 -6.64
C GLY A 163 16.24 4.01 -7.65
N HIS A 164 16.70 2.83 -7.19
CA HIS A 164 16.62 1.59 -7.96
C HIS A 164 15.38 0.78 -7.60
N ALA A 165 14.84 0.06 -8.59
CA ALA A 165 13.72 -0.85 -8.39
C ALA A 165 14.09 -2.00 -7.45
N ALA A 166 13.46 -2.01 -6.28
CA ALA A 166 13.59 -3.10 -5.31
C ALA A 166 12.84 -4.34 -5.80
N ARG A 167 13.27 -5.54 -5.40
CA ARG A 167 12.54 -6.78 -5.72
C ARG A 167 11.18 -6.78 -5.01
N GLY A 168 10.14 -7.12 -5.75
CA GLY A 168 8.77 -7.22 -5.28
C GLY A 168 8.26 -8.66 -5.42
N TYR A 169 7.43 -9.09 -4.48
CA TYR A 169 6.89 -10.44 -4.41
C TYR A 169 5.38 -10.40 -4.15
N GLY A 170 4.62 -11.33 -4.71
CA GLY A 170 3.20 -11.49 -4.42
C GLY A 170 2.92 -12.74 -3.61
N PHE A 171 1.80 -12.72 -2.89
CA PHE A 171 1.41 -13.78 -1.98
C PHE A 171 -0.10 -14.00 -1.94
N ARG A 172 -0.49 -15.23 -1.62
CA ARG A 172 -1.80 -15.57 -1.07
C ARG A 172 -1.61 -15.98 0.39
N LEU A 173 -2.40 -15.39 1.27
CA LEU A 173 -2.30 -15.53 2.72
C LEU A 173 -3.59 -16.13 3.26
N VAL A 174 -3.45 -17.02 4.23
CA VAL A 174 -4.56 -17.50 5.07
C VAL A 174 -4.27 -17.13 6.51
N PHE A 175 -5.26 -16.58 7.21
CA PHE A 175 -5.18 -16.17 8.60
C PHE A 175 -6.01 -17.10 9.49
N PRO A 176 -5.59 -17.33 10.75
CA PRO A 176 -6.34 -18.16 11.69
C PRO A 176 -7.65 -17.49 12.17
N THR A 177 -7.77 -16.18 12.02
CA THR A 177 -8.94 -15.36 12.37
C THR A 177 -9.18 -14.32 11.28
N PRO A 178 -10.43 -13.87 11.06
CA PRO A 178 -10.70 -12.83 10.07
C PRO A 178 -9.87 -11.56 10.33
N VAL A 179 -9.38 -10.96 9.24
CA VAL A 179 -8.64 -9.69 9.23
C VAL A 179 -9.31 -8.68 8.32
N LYS A 180 -9.17 -7.40 8.64
CA LYS A 180 -9.73 -6.31 7.83
C LYS A 180 -8.95 -6.09 6.55
N VAL A 181 -9.66 -6.08 5.41
CA VAL A 181 -9.12 -5.76 4.09
C VAL A 181 -9.75 -4.46 3.53
N PRO A 182 -9.03 -3.71 2.68
CA PRO A 182 -7.64 -3.93 2.31
C PRO A 182 -6.66 -3.55 3.44
N PHE A 183 -5.50 -4.19 3.41
CA PHE A 183 -4.33 -3.83 4.22
C PHE A 183 -3.08 -3.77 3.35
N ALA A 184 -1.99 -3.24 3.89
CA ALA A 184 -0.70 -3.18 3.20
C ALA A 184 0.45 -3.54 4.14
N ILE A 185 1.45 -4.25 3.62
CA ILE A 185 2.66 -4.62 4.36
C ILE A 185 3.93 -4.28 3.55
N GLY A 186 5.06 -4.21 4.25
CA GLY A 186 6.38 -3.95 3.64
C GLY A 186 6.79 -2.48 3.60
N SER A 187 7.99 -2.23 3.07
CA SER A 187 8.70 -0.94 3.21
C SER A 187 8.10 0.22 2.39
N MET A 188 7.19 -0.10 1.46
CA MET A 188 6.52 0.86 0.59
C MET A 188 4.99 0.80 0.72
N ALA A 189 4.47 0.24 1.82
CA ALA A 189 3.04 0.09 2.11
C ALA A 189 2.25 1.41 2.01
N HIS A 190 2.85 2.52 2.47
CA HIS A 190 2.23 3.85 2.41
C HIS A 190 2.05 4.39 0.98
N PHE A 191 2.77 3.85 0.00
CA PHE A 191 2.83 4.35 -1.38
C PHE A 191 2.23 3.36 -2.39
N GLY A 192 1.35 2.47 -1.93
CA GLY A 192 0.57 1.60 -2.80
C GLY A 192 1.22 0.27 -3.16
N LEU A 193 2.36 -0.09 -2.55
CA LEU A 193 2.95 -1.42 -2.70
C LEU A 193 2.57 -2.33 -1.53
N GLY A 194 2.66 -3.64 -1.74
CA GLY A 194 2.30 -4.68 -0.77
C GLY A 194 0.84 -4.63 -0.31
N LEU A 195 -0.08 -4.24 -1.20
CA LEU A 195 -1.51 -4.21 -0.95
C LEU A 195 -2.13 -5.60 -1.01
N PHE A 196 -3.07 -5.87 -0.12
CA PHE A 196 -3.84 -7.10 -0.06
C PHE A 196 -5.34 -6.83 -0.01
N PHE A 197 -6.10 -7.64 -0.73
CA PHE A 197 -7.56 -7.65 -0.78
C PHE A 197 -8.10 -9.04 -0.46
N ALA A 198 -9.40 -9.15 -0.17
CA ALA A 198 -10.07 -10.43 -0.24
C ALA A 198 -9.91 -11.02 -1.67
N PRO A 199 -9.79 -12.35 -1.83
CA PRO A 199 -9.91 -12.98 -3.13
C PRO A 199 -11.24 -12.59 -3.79
N GLN A 200 -11.19 -12.27 -5.08
CA GLN A 200 -12.38 -12.08 -5.92
C GLN A 200 -12.91 -13.42 -6.43
#